data_AF-A0A7V6I4G3-F1
#
_entry.id   AF-A0A7V6I4G3-F1
#
_cell.length_a   1.000
_cell.length_b   1.000
_cell.length_c   1.000
_cell.angle_alpha   90.00
_cell.angle_beta   90.00
_cell.angle_gamma   90.00
#
_symmetry.space_group_name_H-M   'P 1'
#
loop_
_entity.id
_entity.type
_entity.pdbx_description
1 polymer ?
#
loop_
_entity_poly.entity_id
_entity_poly.type
_entity_poly.pdbx_seq_one_letter_code
_entity_poly.pdbx_strand_id
1 'polypeptide(L)' 'MKKRIYFFVLCAILAFAINACSDSCKTCRNVTYDSNGNETNVSTDWTEYCGLELVTIEAMPDAEIGGNVTKWECY' A
#
# COMPACT_ATOMS: atom_id res chain seq x y z
N MET A 1 -5.16 -15.77 -39.88
CA MET A 1 -5.77 -15.01 -38.75
C MET A 1 -5.36 -15.52 -37.37
N LYS A 2 -5.18 -16.85 -37.16
CA LYS A 2 -4.73 -17.44 -35.88
C LYS A 2 -3.43 -16.84 -35.31
N LYS A 3 -2.42 -16.59 -36.15
CA LYS A 3 -1.13 -15.97 -35.75
C LYS A 3 -1.25 -14.56 -35.16
N ARG A 4 -2.27 -13.79 -35.58
CA ARG A 4 -2.53 -12.43 -35.05
C ARG A 4 -3.17 -12.49 -33.66
N ILE A 5 -4.02 -13.48 -33.41
CA ILE A 5 -4.67 -13.68 -32.11
C ILE A 5 -3.64 -14.05 -31.04
N TYR A 6 -2.71 -14.96 -31.36
CA TYR A 6 -1.61 -15.30 -30.43
C TYR A 6 -0.74 -14.09 -30.07
N PHE A 7 -0.51 -13.18 -31.03
CA PHE A 7 0.25 -11.96 -30.77
C PHE A 7 -0.48 -11.01 -29.80
N PHE A 8 -1.79 -10.81 -29.99
CA PHE A 8 -2.59 -9.98 -29.09
C PHE A 8 -2.71 -10.57 -27.68
N VAL A 9 -2.87 -11.90 -27.57
CA VAL A 9 -2.91 -12.58 -26.27
C VAL A 9 -1.57 -12.48 -25.55
N LEU A 10 -0.44 -12.65 -26.27
CA LEU A 10 0.90 -12.50 -25.70
C LEU A 10 1.14 -11.08 -25.18
N CYS A 11 0.78 -10.05 -25.96
CA CYS A 11 0.88 -8.66 -25.54
C CYS A 11 -0.01 -8.34 -24.33
N ALA A 12 -1.20 -8.94 -24.23
CA ALA A 12 -2.07 -8.75 -23.07
C ALA A 12 -1.46 -9.35 -21.79
N ILE A 13 -0.87 -10.55 -21.88
CA ILE A 13 -0.21 -11.20 -20.73
C ILE A 13 1.02 -10.40 -20.30
N LEU A 14 1.83 -9.92 -21.25
CA LEU A 14 2.97 -9.05 -20.97
C LEU A 14 2.54 -7.75 -20.29
N ALA A 15 1.48 -7.09 -20.78
CA ALA A 15 0.96 -5.87 -20.17
C ALA A 15 0.49 -6.06 -18.72
N PHE A 16 -0.13 -7.19 -18.39
CA PHE A 16 -0.48 -7.53 -17.01
C PHE A 16 0.75 -7.82 -16.15
N ALA A 17 1.80 -8.44 -16.71
CA ALA A 17 3.04 -8.71 -15.99
C ALA A 17 3.81 -7.43 -15.61
N ILE A 18 3.81 -6.39 -16.46
CA ILE A 18 4.48 -5.10 -16.14
C ILE A 18 3.73 -4.31 -15.07
N ASN A 19 2.40 -4.41 -15.02
CA ASN A 19 1.59 -3.77 -13.98
C ASN A 19 1.66 -4.52 -12.64
N ALA A 20 1.91 -5.84 -12.66
CA ALA A 20 2.10 -6.63 -11.44
C ALA A 20 3.45 -6.35 -10.75
N CYS A 21 4.42 -5.77 -11.47
CA CYS A 21 5.76 -5.44 -10.97
C CYS A 21 5.99 -3.92 -10.95
N SER A 22 4.94 -3.13 -10.69
CA SER A 22 5.12 -1.73 -10.35
C SER A 22 5.61 -1.68 -8.91
N ASP A 23 6.94 -1.68 -8.75
CA ASP A 23 7.71 -1.66 -7.51
C ASP A 23 7.53 -0.37 -6.67
N SER A 24 6.30 0.09 -6.46
CA SER A 24 6.03 1.04 -5.37
C SER A 24 5.80 0.24 -4.10
N CYS A 25 6.87 -0.36 -3.57
CA CYS A 25 6.89 -0.85 -2.21
C CYS A 25 7.15 0.33 -1.29
N LYS A 26 6.40 0.42 -0.19
CA LYS A 26 6.65 1.40 0.87
C LYS A 26 6.73 0.69 2.20
N THR A 27 7.48 1.29 3.11
CA THR A 27 7.58 0.80 4.47
C THR A 27 6.58 1.55 5.32
N CYS A 28 5.62 0.84 5.92
CA CYS A 28 4.56 1.42 6.72
C CYS A 28 4.66 1.01 8.19
N ARG A 29 4.22 1.91 9.08
CA ARG A 29 4.02 1.66 10.50
C ARG A 29 2.73 2.29 10.98
N ASN A 30 2.21 1.81 12.10
CA ASN A 30 1.02 2.36 12.71
C ASN A 30 1.41 3.29 13.87
N VAL A 31 0.94 4.54 13.85
CA VAL A 31 1.30 5.56 14.82
C VAL A 31 0.04 6.16 15.42
N THR A 32 0.02 6.27 16.76
CA THR A 32 -1.03 6.93 17.52
C THR A 32 -0.51 8.26 18.05
N TYR A 33 -1.22 9.33 17.70
CA TYR A 33 -0.99 10.69 18.15
C TYR A 33 -1.98 11.07 19.25
N ASP A 34 -1.54 11.83 20.26
CA ASP A 34 -2.44 12.46 21.22
C ASP A 34 -3.14 13.69 20.62
N SER A 35 -4.06 14.27 21.40
CA SER A 35 -4.77 15.51 21.05
C SER A 35 -3.86 16.74 20.85
N ASN A 36 -2.59 16.67 21.26
CA ASN A 36 -1.59 17.72 21.09
C ASN A 36 -0.67 17.45 19.88
N GLY A 37 -0.86 16.33 19.17
CA GLY A 37 -0.03 15.91 18.03
C GLY A 37 1.26 15.19 18.41
N ASN A 38 1.42 14.75 19.66
CA ASN A 38 2.59 13.96 20.08
C ASN A 38 2.36 12.47 19.83
N GLU A 39 3.39 11.77 19.40
CA GLU A 39 3.38 10.30 19.28
C GLU A 39 3.27 9.67 20.69
N THR A 40 2.22 8.90 20.92
CA THR A 40 1.97 8.20 22.21
C THR A 40 2.11 6.69 22.10
N ASN A 41 1.92 6.12 20.91
CA ASN A 41 2.18 4.73 20.63
C ASN A 41 2.69 4.60 19.19
N VAL A 42 3.90 4.08 19.04
CA VAL A 42 4.55 3.87 17.75
C VAL A 42 4.85 2.38 17.65
N SER A 43 4.32 1.70 16.63
CA SER A 43 4.87 0.37 16.32
C SER A 43 6.33 0.57 15.91
N THR A 44 7.28 0.07 16.71
CA THR A 44 8.71 0.17 16.42
C THR A 44 9.11 -0.54 15.13
N ASP A 45 8.28 -1.47 14.68
CA ASP A 45 8.52 -2.29 13.50
C ASP A 45 7.91 -1.65 12.25
N TRP A 46 8.78 -1.35 11.30
CA TRP A 46 8.41 -0.96 9.94
C TRP A 46 8.14 -2.22 9.13
N THR A 47 6.99 -2.30 8.47
CA THR A 47 6.63 -3.42 7.59
C THR A 47 6.59 -2.95 6.15
N GLU A 48 7.28 -3.64 5.25
CA GLU A 48 7.24 -3.37 3.82
C GLU A 48 5.95 -3.91 3.21
N TYR A 49 5.21 -3.06 2.50
CA TYR A 49 4.01 -3.41 1.76
C TYR A 49 4.18 -3.02 0.29
N CYS A 50 3.73 -3.88 -0.61
CA CYS A 50 3.82 -3.69 -2.04
C CYS A 50 2.46 -3.91 -2.71
N GLY A 51 2.27 -3.30 -3.89
CA GLY A 51 1.10 -3.55 -4.74
C GLY A 51 -0.25 -3.33 -4.03
N LEU A 52 -1.16 -4.30 -4.13
CA LEU A 52 -2.52 -4.19 -3.56
C LEU A 52 -2.54 -4.08 -2.03
N GLU A 53 -1.55 -4.67 -1.34
CA GLU A 53 -1.46 -4.57 0.12
C GLU A 53 -1.13 -3.13 0.52
N LEU A 54 -0.18 -2.49 -0.17
CA LEU A 54 0.13 -1.07 0.07
C LEU A 54 -1.09 -0.19 -0.19
N VAL A 55 -1.79 -0.40 -1.31
CA VAL A 55 -3.03 0.35 -1.63
C VAL A 55 -4.08 0.17 -0.53
N THR A 56 -4.19 -1.04 0.04
CA THR A 56 -5.13 -1.32 1.12
C THR A 56 -4.74 -0.58 2.40
N ILE A 57 -3.45 -0.59 2.77
CA ILE A 57 -2.92 0.12 3.94
C ILE A 57 -3.11 1.63 3.82
N GLU A 58 -2.75 2.22 2.67
CA GLU A 58 -2.89 3.66 2.43
C GLU A 58 -4.36 4.12 2.34
N ALA A 59 -5.28 3.20 2.02
CA ALA A 59 -6.71 3.47 2.03
C ALA A 59 -7.36 3.25 3.42
N MET A 60 -6.62 2.76 4.42
CA MET A 60 -7.18 2.58 5.76
C MET A 60 -7.47 3.95 6.38
N PRO A 61 -8.71 4.18 6.84
CA PRO A 61 -9.05 5.42 7.51
C PRO A 61 -8.36 5.53 8.87
N ASP A 62 -8.10 6.77 9.28
CA ASP A 62 -7.61 7.07 10.62
C ASP A 62 -8.61 6.60 11.68
N ALA A 63 -8.10 6.00 12.75
CA ALA A 63 -8.90 5.55 13.88
C ALA A 63 -8.81 6.56 15.03
N GLU A 64 -9.95 7.11 15.44
CA GLU A 64 -10.02 8.08 16.53
C GLU A 64 -10.61 7.43 17.79
N ILE A 65 -9.83 7.38 18.88
CA ILE A 65 -10.29 6.84 20.16
C ILE A 65 -9.86 7.78 21.29
N GLY A 66 -10.82 8.37 22.00
CA GLY A 66 -10.54 9.16 23.20
C GLY A 66 -9.71 10.43 22.95
N GLY A 67 -9.78 11.01 21.75
CA GLY A 67 -8.97 12.17 21.35
C GLY A 67 -7.58 11.83 20.81
N ASN A 68 -7.24 10.54 20.76
CA ASN A 68 -6.03 10.06 20.08
C ASN A 68 -6.38 9.65 18.65
N VAL A 69 -5.47 9.93 17.71
CA VAL A 69 -5.60 9.60 16.30
C VAL A 69 -4.56 8.55 15.94
N THR A 70 -5.00 7.37 15.54
CA THR A 70 -4.16 6.29 15.06
C THR A 70 -4.22 6.24 13.53
N LYS A 71 -3.07 6.39 12.86
CA LYS A 71 -2.97 6.37 11.40
C LYS A 71 -1.78 5.54 10.92
N TRP A 72 -1.84 5.12 9.66
CA TRP A 72 -0.72 4.49 8.98
C TRP A 72 0.20 5.56 8.38
N GLU A 73 1.50 5.45 8.65
CA GLU A 73 2.52 6.27 8.02
C GLU A 73 3.40 5.39 7.14
N CYS A 74 3.45 5.69 5.84
CA CYS A 74 4.21 4.94 4.84
C CYS A 74 5.25 5.85 4.17
N TYR A 75 6.49 5.38 4.03
CA TYR A 75 7.59 6.06 3.33
C TYR A 75 8.12 5.25 2.16
#